data_AF-A0A915HFV0-F1
#
_entry.id   AF-A0A915HFV0-F1
#
_cell.length_a   1.000
_cell.length_b   1.000
_cell.length_c   1.000
_cell.angle_alpha   90.00
_cell.angle_beta   90.00
_cell.angle_gamma   90.00
#
_symmetry.space_group_name_H-M   'P 1'
#
loop_
_entity.id
_entity.type
_entity.pdbx_description
1 polymer ?
#
loop_
_entity_poly.entity_id
_entity_poly.type
_entity_poly.pdbx_seq_one_letter_code
_entity_poly.pdbx_strand_id
1 'polypeptide(L)'
;MVILTDENSSFDSFPIISLEKFLTEKSKQALEEAANSVDYALTNFGAFYLIDHGIEARVLDKVLKDLKTFFLKPVEEKRIYELKDNYRSAVDDLAFSLKKILSTAMGQEENFLEKLTYRAAPMMKANFYPACEKMSKDQPRLAEHTDVVPMTIMLQDDTK
;
A
#
# COMPACT_ATOMS: atom_id res chain seq x y z
N MET A 1 -1.45 -8.23 -1.56
CA MET A 1 -0.84 -6.90 -1.80
C MET A 1 -1.96 -5.86 -1.93
N VAL A 2 -1.79 -4.67 -1.36
CA VAL A 2 -2.75 -3.57 -1.44
C VAL A 2 -2.14 -2.44 -2.25
N ILE A 3 -2.84 -1.95 -3.26
CA ILE A 3 -2.34 -0.91 -4.18
C ILE A 3 -3.23 0.33 -4.04
N LEU A 4 -2.70 1.46 -3.60
CA LEU A 4 -3.44 2.71 -3.49
C LEU A 4 -3.66 3.31 -4.88
N THR A 5 -4.88 3.78 -5.16
CA THR A 5 -5.20 4.48 -6.41
C THR A 5 -6.34 5.48 -6.17
N ASP A 6 -6.32 6.59 -6.93
CA ASP A 6 -7.39 7.60 -6.95
C ASP A 6 -8.36 7.39 -8.14
N GLU A 7 -8.05 6.45 -9.05
CA GLU A 7 -8.85 6.18 -10.25
C GLU A 7 -9.28 4.70 -10.33
N ASN A 8 -10.33 4.42 -11.11
CA ASN A 8 -10.51 3.12 -11.76
C ASN A 8 -9.42 2.94 -12.83
N SER A 9 -8.16 2.96 -12.41
CA SER A 9 -7.01 2.69 -13.26
C SER A 9 -7.21 1.33 -13.90
N SER A 10 -7.43 1.32 -15.22
CA SER A 10 -7.75 0.13 -16.01
C SER A 10 -6.54 -0.80 -16.14
N PHE A 11 -6.19 -1.46 -15.05
CA PHE A 11 -5.46 -2.71 -15.11
C PHE A 11 -6.53 -3.79 -14.97
N ASP A 12 -6.94 -4.39 -16.09
CA ASP A 12 -8.08 -5.32 -16.22
C ASP A 12 -8.02 -6.60 -15.34
N SER A 13 -7.14 -6.68 -14.34
CA SER A 13 -6.82 -7.93 -13.65
C SER A 13 -7.10 -7.97 -12.14
N PHE A 14 -7.34 -6.84 -11.45
CA PHE A 14 -7.52 -6.87 -9.98
C PHE A 14 -8.82 -6.21 -9.49
N PRO A 15 -9.44 -6.75 -8.43
CA PRO A 15 -10.58 -6.09 -7.78
C PRO A 15 -10.24 -4.70 -7.26
N ILE A 16 -11.23 -3.81 -7.31
CA ILE A 16 -11.18 -2.48 -6.70
C ILE A 16 -12.08 -2.50 -5.47
N ILE A 17 -11.54 -2.12 -4.32
CA ILE A 17 -12.25 -2.11 -3.03
C ILE A 17 -12.24 -0.69 -2.48
N SER A 18 -13.41 -0.18 -2.10
CA SER A 18 -13.56 1.09 -1.38
C SER A 18 -13.65 0.86 0.13
N LEU A 19 -12.97 1.67 0.92
CA LEU A 19 -13.12 1.69 2.38
C LEU A 19 -14.10 2.76 2.89
N GLU A 20 -14.76 3.51 2.01
CA GLU A 20 -15.61 4.64 2.40
C GLU A 20 -16.66 4.24 3.45
N LYS A 21 -17.44 3.18 3.19
CA LYS A 21 -18.45 2.68 4.12
C LYS A 21 -17.87 2.25 5.46
N PHE A 22 -16.74 1.54 5.42
CA PHE A 22 -16.06 1.08 6.64
C PHE A 22 -15.61 2.26 7.50
N LEU A 23 -15.05 3.30 6.88
CA LEU A 23 -14.53 4.49 7.56
C LEU A 23 -15.65 5.41 8.07
N THR A 24 -16.76 5.52 7.34
CA THR A 24 -17.88 6.44 7.65
C THR A 24 -18.89 5.83 8.61
N GLU A 25 -19.36 4.61 8.37
CA GLU A 25 -20.43 3.98 9.17
C GLU A 25 -19.90 3.38 10.48
N LYS A 26 -18.67 2.85 10.48
CA LYS A 26 -18.03 2.18 11.62
C LYS A 26 -18.91 1.09 12.25
N SER A 27 -19.74 0.44 11.44
CA SER A 27 -20.68 -0.60 11.86
C SER A 27 -20.06 -2.00 11.69
N LYS A 28 -20.60 -3.00 12.41
CA LYS A 28 -20.20 -4.39 12.23
C LYS A 28 -20.48 -4.88 10.81
N GLN A 29 -21.60 -4.44 10.22
CA GLN A 29 -21.97 -4.78 8.85
C GLN A 29 -20.96 -4.22 7.84
N ALA A 30 -20.57 -2.94 7.97
CA ALA A 30 -19.58 -2.34 7.07
C ALA A 30 -18.20 -3.02 7.18
N LEU A 31 -17.82 -3.47 8.38
CA LEU A 31 -16.62 -4.29 8.57
C LEU A 31 -16.73 -5.66 7.90
N GLU A 32 -17.86 -6.36 8.03
CA GLU A 32 -18.10 -7.65 7.39
C GLU A 32 -18.13 -7.53 5.85
N GLU A 33 -18.74 -6.48 5.30
CA GLU A 33 -18.74 -6.19 3.86
C GLU A 33 -17.32 -5.95 3.32
N ALA A 34 -16.51 -5.14 4.03
CA ALA A 34 -15.12 -4.91 3.68
C ALA A 34 -14.28 -6.20 3.80
N ALA A 35 -14.50 -6.99 4.85
CA ALA A 35 -13.80 -8.26 5.08
C ALA A 35 -14.08 -9.27 3.97
N ASN A 36 -15.35 -9.43 3.57
CA ASN A 36 -15.74 -10.34 2.49
C ASN A 36 -15.11 -9.92 1.15
N SER A 37 -15.06 -8.62 0.87
CA SER A 37 -14.46 -8.09 -0.36
C SER A 37 -12.95 -8.32 -0.39
N VAL A 38 -12.27 -8.07 0.73
CA VAL A 38 -10.82 -8.29 0.88
C VAL A 38 -10.47 -9.77 0.82
N ASP A 39 -11.25 -10.64 1.46
CA ASP A 39 -11.06 -12.10 1.41
C ASP A 39 -11.16 -12.62 -0.03
N TYR A 40 -12.21 -12.22 -0.75
CA TYR A 40 -12.39 -12.58 -2.14
C TYR A 40 -11.19 -12.15 -3.00
N ALA A 41 -10.75 -10.90 -2.85
CA ALA A 41 -9.65 -10.38 -3.66
C ALA A 41 -8.33 -11.08 -3.35
N LEU A 42 -8.01 -11.30 -2.08
CA LEU A 42 -6.75 -11.95 -1.70
C LEU A 42 -6.73 -13.44 -2.03
N THR A 43 -7.86 -14.15 -1.87
CA THR A 43 -7.95 -15.57 -2.19
C THR A 43 -7.87 -15.83 -3.71
N ASN A 44 -8.49 -14.99 -4.53
CA ASN A 44 -8.58 -15.25 -5.98
C ASN A 44 -7.50 -14.55 -6.80
N PHE A 45 -6.95 -13.44 -6.33
CA PHE A 45 -6.02 -12.60 -7.10
C PHE A 45 -4.69 -12.33 -6.39
N GLY A 46 -4.63 -12.48 -5.06
CA GLY A 46 -3.47 -12.13 -4.23
C GLY A 46 -3.21 -10.62 -4.08
N ALA A 47 -3.94 -9.77 -4.81
CA ALA A 47 -3.83 -8.32 -4.77
C ALA A 47 -5.15 -7.62 -5.11
N PHE A 48 -5.28 -6.36 -4.69
CA PHE A 48 -6.38 -5.48 -5.06
C PHE A 48 -5.97 -4.00 -5.06
N TYR A 49 -6.72 -3.21 -5.81
CA TYR A 49 -6.70 -1.76 -5.74
C TYR A 49 -7.60 -1.28 -4.60
N LEU A 50 -7.13 -0.29 -3.86
CA LEU A 50 -7.83 0.31 -2.74
C LEU A 50 -8.10 1.79 -3.05
N ILE A 51 -9.38 2.16 -3.03
CA ILE A 51 -9.88 3.53 -3.17
C ILE A 51 -10.56 3.96 -1.86
N ASP A 52 -10.82 5.27 -1.73
CA ASP A 52 -11.48 5.86 -0.56
C ASP A 52 -10.86 5.42 0.78
N HIS A 53 -9.53 5.27 0.79
CA HIS A 53 -8.76 4.75 1.93
C HIS A 53 -8.57 5.77 3.06
N GLY A 54 -9.05 7.01 2.89
CA GLY A 54 -9.02 8.05 3.92
C GLY A 54 -7.69 8.79 4.08
N ILE A 55 -6.69 8.51 3.23
CA ILE A 55 -5.45 9.30 3.18
C ILE A 55 -5.68 10.45 2.21
N GLU A 56 -5.45 11.68 2.65
CA GLU A 56 -5.64 12.86 1.81
C GLU A 56 -4.69 12.85 0.61
N ALA A 57 -5.20 13.11 -0.61
CA ALA A 57 -4.42 13.13 -1.85
C ALA A 57 -3.14 13.99 -1.75
N ARG A 58 -3.22 15.16 -1.11
CA ARG A 58 -2.06 16.05 -0.90
C ARG A 58 -0.88 15.38 -0.16
N VAL A 59 -1.15 14.37 0.67
CA VAL A 59 -0.13 13.61 1.40
C VAL A 59 0.58 12.64 0.45
N LEU A 60 -0.18 11.95 -0.40
CA LEU A 60 0.34 11.05 -1.44
C LEU A 60 1.16 11.84 -2.47
N ASP A 61 0.63 12.95 -2.97
CA ASP A 61 1.30 13.83 -3.92
C ASP A 61 2.62 14.38 -3.36
N LYS A 62 2.58 14.83 -2.10
CA LYS A 62 3.77 15.37 -1.43
C LYS A 62 4.85 14.31 -1.30
N VAL A 63 4.53 13.10 -0.84
CA VAL A 63 5.56 12.06 -0.66
C VAL A 63 6.16 11.64 -2.00
N LEU A 64 5.35 11.51 -3.07
CA LEU A 64 5.86 11.20 -4.40
C LEU A 64 6.78 12.31 -4.92
N LYS A 65 6.41 13.58 -4.75
CA LYS A 65 7.24 14.74 -5.13
C LYS A 65 8.56 14.80 -4.34
N ASP A 66 8.50 14.58 -3.04
CA ASP A 66 9.67 14.61 -2.17
C ASP A 66 10.63 13.46 -2.50
N LEU A 67 10.11 12.25 -2.74
CA LEU A 67 10.90 11.09 -3.18
C LEU A 67 11.53 11.32 -4.54
N LYS A 68 10.80 11.88 -5.53
CA LYS A 68 11.38 12.26 -6.83
C LYS A 68 12.54 13.23 -6.66
N THR A 69 12.35 14.25 -5.83
CA THR A 69 13.40 15.23 -5.51
C THR A 69 14.60 14.56 -4.84
N PHE A 70 14.35 13.65 -3.89
CA PHE A 70 15.39 12.89 -3.20
C PHE A 70 16.21 12.03 -4.17
N PHE A 71 15.59 11.27 -5.06
CA PHE A 71 16.31 10.36 -5.96
C PHE A 71 17.22 11.08 -6.96
N LEU A 72 16.85 12.30 -7.37
CA LEU A 72 17.63 13.16 -8.26
C LEU A 72 18.82 13.85 -7.58
N LYS A 73 18.97 13.75 -6.25
CA LYS A 73 20.11 14.31 -5.53
C LYS A 73 21.39 13.48 -5.70
N PRO A 74 22.58 14.10 -5.56
CA PRO A 74 23.85 13.40 -5.43
C PRO A 74 23.84 12.38 -4.28
N VAL A 75 24.65 11.33 -4.39
CA VAL A 75 24.71 10.24 -3.40
C VAL A 75 25.00 10.76 -1.99
N GLU A 76 25.92 11.72 -1.84
CA GLU A 76 26.29 12.27 -0.52
C GLU A 76 25.12 12.98 0.17
N GLU A 77 24.29 13.72 -0.58
CA GLU A 77 23.09 14.35 -0.03
C GLU A 77 22.03 13.31 0.37
N LYS A 78 21.94 12.19 -0.36
CA LYS A 78 20.98 11.14 -0.05
C LYS A 78 21.28 10.42 1.26
N ARG A 79 22.56 10.31 1.66
CA ARG A 79 22.98 9.58 2.87
C ARG A 79 22.50 10.22 4.18
N ILE A 80 22.27 11.52 4.16
CA ILE A 80 21.84 12.33 5.32
C ILE A 80 20.41 12.85 5.17
N TYR A 81 19.69 12.41 4.14
CA TYR A 81 18.36 12.91 3.85
C TYR A 81 17.34 12.31 4.83
N GLU A 82 16.57 13.17 5.47
CA GLU A 82 15.43 12.79 6.28
C GLU A 82 14.15 13.17 5.55
N LEU A 83 13.32 12.17 5.28
CA LEU A 83 11.98 12.41 4.75
C LEU A 83 11.08 12.87 5.91
N LYS A 84 10.71 14.15 5.89
CA LYS A 84 9.79 14.76 6.85
C LYS A 84 8.41 14.88 6.21
N ASP A 85 7.59 13.86 6.42
CA ASP A 85 6.22 13.81 5.94
C ASP A 85 5.26 13.25 7.00
N ASN A 86 3.97 13.36 6.70
CA ASN A 86 2.89 12.71 7.44
C ASN A 86 2.41 11.42 6.72
N TYR A 87 3.05 11.03 5.62
CA TYR A 87 2.69 9.85 4.85
C TYR A 87 2.86 8.58 5.67
N ARG A 88 3.99 8.45 6.38
CA ARG A 88 4.22 7.26 7.23
C ARG A 88 3.11 7.07 8.26
N SER A 89 2.74 8.14 8.98
CA SER A 89 1.66 8.08 9.98
C SER A 89 0.32 7.73 9.34
N ALA A 90 -0.01 8.34 8.20
CA ALA A 90 -1.27 8.07 7.51
C ALA A 90 -1.37 6.61 7.00
N VAL A 91 -0.25 6.06 6.51
CA VAL A 91 -0.18 4.65 6.09
C VAL A 91 -0.22 3.71 7.29
N ASP A 92 0.38 4.07 8.43
CA ASP A 92 0.28 3.28 9.65
C ASP A 92 -1.18 3.19 10.14
N ASP A 93 -1.92 4.30 10.13
CA ASP A 93 -3.35 4.34 10.47
C ASP A 93 -4.18 3.46 9.51
N LEU A 94 -3.94 3.57 8.20
CA LEU A 94 -4.57 2.70 7.20
C LEU A 94 -4.21 1.22 7.43
N ALA A 95 -2.97 0.92 7.78
CA ALA A 95 -2.52 -0.44 8.06
C ALA A 95 -3.25 -1.03 9.29
N PHE A 96 -3.54 -0.23 10.32
CA PHE A 96 -4.36 -0.69 11.44
C PHE A 96 -5.80 -1.04 11.01
N SER A 97 -6.42 -0.19 10.20
CA SER A 97 -7.74 -0.47 9.62
C SER A 97 -7.75 -1.76 8.79
N LEU A 98 -6.76 -1.95 7.93
CA LEU A 98 -6.63 -3.16 7.10
C LEU A 98 -6.36 -4.41 7.94
N LYS A 99 -5.52 -4.33 8.98
CA LYS A 99 -5.29 -5.45 9.91
C LYS A 99 -6.57 -5.89 10.60
N LYS A 100 -7.44 -4.93 10.97
CA LYS A 100 -8.77 -5.24 11.53
C LYS A 100 -9.65 -5.98 10.51
N ILE A 101 -9.76 -5.44 9.29
CA ILE A 101 -10.55 -6.05 8.21
C ILE A 101 -10.07 -7.46 7.89
N LEU A 102 -8.75 -7.63 7.74
CA LEU A 102 -8.12 -8.93 7.47
C LEU A 102 -8.32 -9.93 8.60
N SER A 103 -8.26 -9.48 9.86
CA SER A 103 -8.53 -10.35 11.00
C SER A 103 -9.98 -10.86 10.97
N THR A 104 -10.94 -10.00 10.65
CA THR A 104 -12.34 -10.39 10.46
C THR A 104 -12.53 -11.33 9.28
N ALA A 105 -11.86 -11.09 8.14
CA ALA A 105 -11.89 -11.97 6.98
C ALA A 105 -11.44 -13.40 7.31
N MET A 106 -10.43 -13.55 8.18
CA MET A 106 -9.95 -14.85 8.65
C MET A 106 -10.83 -15.48 9.75
N GLY A 107 -11.96 -14.88 10.10
CA GLY A 107 -12.82 -15.31 11.20
C GLY A 107 -12.17 -15.19 12.59
N GLN A 108 -11.17 -14.32 12.73
CA GLN A 108 -10.47 -14.08 13.99
C GLN A 108 -11.01 -12.84 14.74
N GLU A 109 -10.57 -12.65 15.98
CA GLU A 109 -10.78 -11.40 16.71
C GLU A 109 -10.20 -10.21 15.93
N GLU A 110 -10.87 -9.05 15.97
CA GLU A 110 -10.50 -7.85 15.20
C GLU A 110 -9.05 -7.38 15.40
N ASN A 111 -8.43 -7.66 16.54
CA ASN A 111 -7.05 -7.28 16.85
C ASN A 111 -6.05 -8.43 16.69
N PHE A 112 -6.42 -9.54 16.06
CA PHE A 112 -5.55 -10.70 15.88
C PHE A 112 -4.24 -10.36 15.16
N LEU A 113 -4.31 -9.69 13.99
CA LEU A 113 -3.11 -9.32 13.24
C LEU A 113 -2.31 -8.20 13.91
N GLU A 114 -2.96 -7.32 14.67
CA GLU A 114 -2.29 -6.30 15.46
C GLU A 114 -1.43 -6.95 16.56
N LYS A 115 -2.02 -7.88 17.33
CA LYS A 115 -1.31 -8.73 18.30
C LYS A 115 -0.19 -9.56 17.66
N LEU A 116 -0.38 -10.09 16.46
CA LEU A 116 0.64 -10.91 15.78
C LEU A 116 1.83 -10.06 15.31
N THR A 117 1.57 -8.81 14.91
CA THR A 117 2.57 -7.92 14.29
C THR A 117 3.14 -6.87 15.24
N TYR A 118 2.82 -6.92 16.54
CA TYR A 118 3.23 -5.87 17.50
C TYR A 118 4.75 -5.64 17.60
N ARG A 119 5.57 -6.65 17.30
CA ARG A 119 7.05 -6.54 17.25
C ARG A 119 7.60 -6.22 15.86
N ALA A 120 6.77 -6.25 14.84
CA ALA A 120 7.18 -5.94 13.48
C ALA A 120 7.19 -4.42 13.30
N ALA A 121 8.38 -3.83 13.21
CA ALA A 121 8.51 -2.43 12.84
C ALA A 121 8.05 -2.24 11.39
N PRO A 122 7.16 -1.28 11.08
CA PRO A 122 6.79 -0.99 9.70
C PRO A 122 8.03 -0.52 8.93
N MET A 123 8.18 -1.05 7.72
CA MET A 123 9.28 -0.74 6.80
C MET A 123 8.72 -0.06 5.56
N MET A 124 9.31 1.07 5.20
CA MET A 124 9.05 1.75 3.94
C MET A 124 10.21 1.51 2.99
N LYS A 125 9.92 1.08 1.76
CA LYS A 125 10.87 0.98 0.65
C LYS A 125 10.43 1.92 -0.45
N ALA A 126 11.30 2.84 -0.85
CA ALA A 126 11.10 3.69 -2.01
C ALA A 126 11.93 3.13 -3.16
N ASN A 127 11.26 2.71 -4.24
CA ASN A 127 11.93 2.18 -5.44
C ASN A 127 11.96 3.26 -6.51
N PHE A 128 13.13 3.51 -7.10
CA PHE A 128 13.29 4.42 -8.23
C PHE A 128 13.88 3.67 -9.41
N TYR A 129 13.17 3.70 -10.54
CA TYR A 129 13.49 2.97 -11.75
C TYR A 129 13.88 3.99 -12.85
N PRO A 130 15.18 4.24 -13.09
CA PRO A 130 15.62 5.21 -14.12
C PRO A 130 15.11 4.86 -15.52
N ALA A 131 15.00 5.84 -16.42
CA ALA A 131 14.70 5.55 -17.82
C ALA A 131 15.74 4.56 -18.40
N CYS A 132 15.29 3.56 -19.16
CA CYS A 132 16.15 2.57 -19.80
C CYS A 132 15.69 2.38 -21.24
N GLU A 133 16.57 2.66 -22.20
CA GLU A 133 16.25 2.59 -23.64
C GLU A 133 15.93 1.16 -24.10
N LYS A 134 16.54 0.15 -23.46
CA LYS A 134 16.31 -1.25 -23.79
C LYS A 134 16.39 -2.12 -22.55
N MET A 135 15.27 -2.68 -22.11
CA MET A 135 15.29 -3.71 -21.08
C MET A 135 15.90 -5.00 -21.65
N SER A 136 16.97 -5.48 -21.02
CA SER A 136 17.47 -6.84 -21.26
C SER A 136 16.63 -7.83 -20.47
N LYS A 137 16.29 -8.98 -21.06
CA LYS A 137 15.63 -10.08 -20.33
C LYS A 137 16.50 -10.63 -19.20
N ASP A 138 17.82 -10.46 -19.30
CA ASP A 138 18.79 -10.96 -18.33
C ASP A 138 19.06 -9.96 -17.17
N GLN A 139 18.40 -8.79 -17.19
CA GLN A 139 18.57 -7.74 -16.17
C GLN A 139 17.20 -7.19 -15.72
N PRO A 140 16.39 -8.00 -15.01
CA PRO A 140 15.13 -7.51 -14.46
C PRO A 140 15.40 -6.39 -13.45
N ARG A 141 14.61 -5.31 -13.51
CA ARG A 141 14.69 -4.19 -12.53
C ARG A 141 14.37 -4.63 -11.11
N LEU A 142 13.47 -5.61 -11.00
CA LEU A 142 13.11 -6.29 -9.77
C LEU A 142 12.85 -7.76 -10.14
N ALA A 143 13.58 -8.68 -9.52
CA ALA A 143 13.38 -10.10 -9.77
C ALA A 143 12.02 -10.56 -9.20
N GLU A 144 11.47 -11.61 -9.78
CA GLU A 144 10.28 -12.27 -9.23
C GLU A 144 10.54 -12.72 -7.79
N HIS A 145 9.66 -12.33 -6.88
CA HIS A 145 9.75 -12.67 -5.47
C HIS A 145 8.39 -12.54 -4.78
N THR A 146 8.30 -13.04 -3.56
CA THR A 146 7.20 -12.77 -2.64
C THR A 146 7.75 -11.98 -1.46
N ASP A 147 7.00 -10.96 -1.03
CA ASP A 147 7.34 -10.17 0.14
C ASP A 147 7.35 -11.03 1.41
N VAL A 148 8.37 -10.86 2.25
CA VAL A 148 8.51 -11.53 3.55
C VAL A 148 7.91 -10.65 4.66
N VAL A 149 6.70 -10.15 4.42
CA VAL A 149 5.92 -9.34 5.38
C VAL A 149 4.44 -9.74 5.30
N PRO A 150 3.66 -9.55 6.39
CA PRO A 150 2.25 -9.96 6.41
C PRO A 150 1.35 -9.11 5.50
N MET A 151 1.77 -7.88 5.18
CA MET A 151 1.01 -6.96 4.34
C MET A 151 1.95 -5.94 3.70
N THR A 152 1.70 -5.64 2.43
CA THR A 152 2.38 -4.59 1.66
C THR A 152 1.32 -3.63 1.12
N ILE A 153 1.49 -2.34 1.41
CA ILE A 153 0.71 -1.22 0.85
C ILE A 153 1.62 -0.49 -0.12
N MET A 154 1.21 -0.40 -1.38
CA MET A 154 2.01 0.17 -2.47
C MET A 154 1.36 1.45 -2.99
N LEU A 155 2.16 2.50 -3.12
CA LEU A 155 1.83 3.72 -3.84
C LEU A 155 2.76 3.80 -5.05
N GLN A 156 2.19 4.04 -6.23
CA GLN A 156 2.92 4.19 -7.48
C GLN A 156 2.63 5.57 -8.08
N ASP A 157 3.59 6.15 -8.80
CA ASP A 157 3.36 7.38 -9.54
C ASP A 157 2.83 7.09 -10.96
N ASP A 158 2.40 8.15 -11.65
CA ASP A 158 1.82 8.01 -12.99
C ASP A 158 2.87 7.86 -14.11
N THR A 159 4.14 7.57 -13.78
CA THR A 159 5.14 7.38 -14.83
C THR A 159 4.90 6.07 -15.58
N LYS A 160 4.41 6.22 -16.83
CA LYS A 160 4.24 5.15 -17.81
C LYS A 160 5.56 4.78 -18.46
#